data_AF-A0AAN9U5Y2-F1
#
_entry.id   AF-A0AAN9U5Y2-F1
#
_cell.length_a   1.000
_cell.length_b   1.000
_cell.length_c   1.000
_cell.angle_alpha   90.00
_cell.angle_beta   90.00
_cell.angle_gamma   90.00
#
_symmetry.space_group_name_H-M   'P 1'
#
loop_
_entity.id
_entity.type
_entity.pdbx_description
1 polymer ?
#
loop_
_entity_poly.entity_id
_entity_poly.type
_entity_poly.pdbx_seq_one_letter_code
_entity_poly.pdbx_strand_id
1 'polypeptide(L)'
;MYEDIAEEDAWYCVLSVDEASFDKLDKAWIPEFDTSVSPRKRLWMQTTSTNLDNYIKSLDKSWNPDTTIRLAVMPHGKDRSRTQMLIPPGLVDKVKFHAVCKEKKDEVKNIPVDYSKFKNVKGKKE
;
A
#
# COMPACT_ATOMS: atom_id res chain seq x y z
N MET A 1 -26.87 1.05 -13.98
CA MET A 1 -27.14 1.64 -12.66
C MET A 1 -26.85 0.51 -11.70
N TYR A 2 -25.65 0.47 -11.12
CA TYR A 2 -25.35 -0.55 -10.11
C TYR A 2 -25.98 -0.02 -8.83
N GLU A 3 -27.07 -0.66 -8.42
CA GLU A 3 -27.69 -0.42 -7.14
C GLU A 3 -26.66 -0.71 -6.06
N ASP A 4 -26.47 0.26 -5.17
CA ASP A 4 -25.79 0.08 -3.90
C ASP A 4 -26.56 -0.99 -3.13
N ILE A 5 -26.14 -2.24 -3.26
CA ILE A 5 -26.46 -3.27 -2.27
C ILE A 5 -25.71 -2.80 -1.02
N ALA A 6 -26.38 -2.02 -0.18
CA ALA A 6 -25.94 -1.84 1.19
C ALA A 6 -25.97 -3.25 1.78
N GLU A 7 -24.82 -3.92 1.79
CA GLU A 7 -24.64 -5.15 2.56
C GLU A 7 -25.02 -4.81 4.00
N GLU A 8 -26.15 -5.33 4.47
CA GLU A 8 -26.69 -5.07 5.81
C GLU A 8 -25.72 -5.49 6.94
N ASP A 9 -24.60 -6.13 6.60
CA ASP A 9 -23.54 -6.59 7.50
C ASP A 9 -22.14 -5.99 7.20
N ALA A 10 -22.01 -4.96 6.36
CA ALA A 10 -20.70 -4.39 6.01
C ALA A 10 -20.12 -3.53 7.16
N TRP A 11 -19.01 -4.00 7.74
CA TRP A 11 -18.22 -3.23 8.69
C TRP A 11 -17.30 -2.22 7.99
N TYR A 12 -17.33 -0.98 8.45
CA TYR A 12 -16.44 0.09 7.99
C TYR A 12 -15.27 0.23 8.94
N CYS A 13 -14.06 -0.06 8.45
CA CYS A 13 -12.85 -0.04 9.27
C CYS A 13 -11.92 1.13 8.89
N VAL A 14 -11.33 1.76 9.90
CA VAL A 14 -10.24 2.72 9.75
C VAL A 14 -9.01 2.19 10.49
N LEU A 15 -7.87 2.26 9.81
CA LEU A 15 -6.56 2.00 10.39
C LEU A 15 -5.93 3.32 10.81
N SER A 16 -5.39 3.36 12.03
CA SER A 16 -4.63 4.47 12.56
C SER A 16 -3.31 4.00 13.13
N VAL A 17 -2.32 4.89 13.12
CA VAL A 17 -0.95 4.62 13.56
C VAL A 17 -0.34 5.94 13.98
N ASP A 18 0.60 5.88 14.93
CA ASP A 18 1.40 7.05 15.31
C ASP A 18 2.18 7.58 14.10
N GLU A 19 2.01 8.88 13.80
CA GLU A 19 2.60 9.53 12.62
C GLU A 19 4.12 9.47 12.65
N ALA A 20 4.73 9.75 13.81
CA ALA A 20 6.19 9.75 13.96
C ALA A 20 6.80 8.35 13.74
N SER A 21 6.08 7.31 14.15
CA SER A 21 6.45 5.91 13.89
C SER A 21 6.25 5.54 12.42
N PHE A 22 5.14 5.96 11.82
CA PHE A 22 4.83 5.69 10.42
C PHE A 22 5.79 6.37 9.46
N ASP A 23 6.18 7.61 9.73
CA ASP A 23 7.09 8.40 8.90
C ASP A 23 8.48 7.75 8.74
N LYS A 24 8.92 6.99 9.75
CA LYS A 24 10.20 6.28 9.73
C LYS A 24 10.19 5.04 8.85
N LEU A 25 9.02 4.47 8.58
CA LEU A 25 8.90 3.22 7.81
C LEU A 25 9.29 3.43 6.35
N ASP A 26 10.01 2.47 5.78
CA ASP A 26 10.32 2.45 4.36
C ASP A 26 9.03 2.26 3.54
N LYS A 27 8.88 3.05 2.47
CA LYS A 27 7.71 3.02 1.58
C LYS A 27 8.16 3.00 0.12
N ALA A 28 7.77 1.98 -0.63
CA ALA A 28 8.14 1.84 -2.02
C ALA A 28 6.93 1.99 -2.96
N TRP A 29 7.01 2.89 -3.94
CA TRP A 29 6.14 2.85 -5.11
C TRP A 29 6.55 1.68 -6.01
N ILE A 30 5.61 0.74 -6.20
CA ILE A 30 5.78 -0.48 -6.97
C ILE A 30 5.03 -0.33 -8.30
N PRO A 31 5.72 -0.08 -9.43
CA PRO A 31 5.11 -0.12 -10.75
C PRO A 31 4.78 -1.56 -11.16
N GLU A 32 3.99 -1.75 -12.21
CA GLU A 32 3.71 -3.11 -12.72
C GLU A 32 4.98 -3.81 -13.23
N PHE A 33 5.91 -3.02 -13.80
CA PHE A 33 7.18 -3.50 -14.34
C PHE A 33 8.35 -2.67 -13.84
N ASP A 34 9.45 -3.34 -13.49
CA ASP A 34 10.75 -2.70 -13.34
C ASP A 34 11.35 -2.45 -14.72
N THR A 35 11.43 -1.18 -15.09
CA THR A 35 11.99 -0.70 -16.35
C THR A 35 13.48 -0.34 -16.26
N SER A 36 14.08 -0.41 -15.06
CA SER A 36 15.51 -0.16 -14.85
C SER A 36 16.40 -1.32 -15.29
N VAL A 37 15.81 -2.50 -15.51
CA VAL A 37 16.51 -3.73 -15.90
C VAL A 37 16.10 -4.20 -17.29
N SER A 38 17.01 -4.88 -17.99
CA SER A 38 16.78 -5.46 -19.32
C SER A 38 16.98 -6.99 -19.30
N PRO A 39 15.97 -7.79 -19.70
CA PRO A 39 14.61 -7.38 -20.05
C PRO A 39 13.83 -6.90 -18.81
N ARG A 40 12.85 -6.02 -19.03
CA ARG A 40 11.96 -5.52 -17.95
C ARG A 40 11.35 -6.68 -17.18
N LYS A 41 11.22 -6.52 -15.86
CA LYS A 41 10.70 -7.58 -14.97
C LYS A 41 9.34 -7.16 -14.42
N ARG A 42 8.35 -8.05 -14.52
CA ARG A 42 7.06 -7.83 -13.86
C ARG A 42 7.24 -7.89 -12.34
N LEU A 43 6.63 -6.95 -11.62
CA LEU A 43 6.68 -6.86 -10.16
C LEU A 43 5.35 -7.24 -9.50
N TRP A 44 4.23 -7.08 -10.21
CA TRP A 44 2.91 -7.43 -9.70
C TRP A 44 2.53 -8.88 -10.03
N MET A 45 1.65 -9.46 -9.21
CA MET A 45 1.05 -10.78 -9.43
C MET A 45 2.08 -11.87 -9.74
N GLN A 46 3.19 -11.86 -9.00
CA GLN A 46 4.25 -12.84 -9.17
C GLN A 46 3.95 -14.12 -8.39
N THR A 47 4.39 -15.26 -8.91
CA THR A 47 4.34 -16.54 -8.17
C THR A 47 5.33 -16.56 -6.99
N THR A 48 6.43 -15.81 -7.10
CA THR A 48 7.44 -15.62 -6.05
C THR A 48 7.77 -14.13 -5.88
N SER A 49 8.18 -13.71 -4.68
CA SER A 49 8.49 -12.29 -4.39
C SER A 49 9.83 -11.81 -4.93
N THR A 50 10.63 -12.66 -5.59
CA THR A 50 12.03 -12.38 -5.91
C THR A 50 12.26 -11.08 -6.70
N ASN A 51 11.46 -10.79 -7.74
CA ASN A 51 11.68 -9.55 -8.49
C ASN A 51 11.26 -8.33 -7.68
N LEU A 52 10.15 -8.43 -6.94
CA LEU A 52 9.69 -7.37 -6.04
C LEU A 52 10.72 -7.06 -4.94
N ASP A 53 11.29 -8.09 -4.33
CA ASP A 53 12.29 -7.94 -3.26
C ASP A 53 13.58 -7.32 -3.80
N ASN A 54 14.01 -7.73 -4.99
CA ASN A 54 15.16 -7.15 -5.68
C ASN A 54 14.91 -5.70 -6.07
N TYR A 55 13.71 -5.36 -6.53
CA TYR A 55 13.33 -3.99 -6.84
C TYR A 55 13.33 -3.09 -5.59
N ILE A 56 12.74 -3.55 -4.48
CA ILE A 56 12.78 -2.79 -3.22
C ILE A 56 14.22 -2.52 -2.79
N LYS A 57 15.10 -3.52 -2.87
CA LYS A 57 16.53 -3.38 -2.55
C LYS A 57 17.31 -2.52 -3.56
N SER A 58 16.81 -2.37 -4.79
CA SER A 58 17.45 -1.48 -5.78
C SER A 58 17.13 0.00 -5.51
N LEU A 59 15.99 0.30 -4.89
CA LEU A 59 15.64 1.65 -4.42
C LEU A 59 16.53 2.11 -3.25
N ASP A 60 16.86 1.19 -2.35
CA ASP A 60 17.84 1.37 -1.29
C ASP A 60 18.33 0.01 -0.80
N LYS A 61 19.65 -0.20 -0.78
CA LYS A 61 20.24 -1.47 -0.35
C LYS A 61 20.01 -1.77 1.14
N SER A 62 19.71 -0.75 1.95
CA SER A 62 19.41 -0.90 3.37
C SER A 62 17.96 -1.32 3.66
N TRP A 63 17.07 -1.24 2.66
CA TRP A 63 15.65 -1.56 2.85
C TRP A 63 15.39 -3.05 2.94
N ASN A 64 14.46 -3.41 3.82
CA ASN A 64 14.00 -4.78 4.00
C ASN A 64 12.61 -4.96 3.35
N PRO A 65 12.47 -5.80 2.29
CA PRO A 65 11.20 -6.07 1.62
C PRO A 65 10.08 -6.61 2.52
N ASP A 66 10.43 -7.30 3.61
CA ASP A 66 9.47 -7.86 4.58
C ASP A 66 8.87 -6.80 5.49
N THR A 67 9.48 -5.61 5.54
CA THR A 67 9.03 -4.48 6.37
C THR A 67 8.86 -3.18 5.59
N THR A 68 8.94 -3.22 4.26
CA THR A 68 8.74 -2.05 3.41
C THR A 68 7.30 -1.97 2.95
N ILE A 69 6.59 -0.89 3.33
CA ILE A 69 5.22 -0.62 2.86
C ILE A 69 5.23 -0.48 1.33
N ARG A 70 4.23 -1.06 0.67
CA ARG A 70 4.15 -1.07 -0.79
C ARG A 70 3.00 -0.20 -1.25
N LEU A 71 3.29 0.76 -2.11
CA LEU A 71 2.33 1.69 -2.70
C LEU A 71 2.22 1.37 -4.19
N ALA A 72 1.00 1.32 -4.73
CA ALA A 72 0.80 1.08 -6.16
C ALA A 72 -0.44 1.81 -6.65
N VAL A 73 -0.42 2.27 -7.90
CA VAL A 73 -1.63 2.73 -8.59
C VAL A 73 -2.20 1.54 -9.35
N MET A 74 -3.14 0.83 -8.76
CA MET A 74 -3.66 -0.41 -9.33
C MET A 74 -4.90 -0.16 -10.18
N PRO A 75 -4.97 -0.70 -11.41
CA PRO A 75 -6.16 -0.66 -12.24
C PRO A 75 -7.35 -1.36 -11.56
N HIS A 76 -8.52 -0.72 -11.59
CA HIS A 76 -9.78 -1.35 -11.23
C HIS A 76 -10.79 -1.17 -12.37
N GLY A 77 -10.84 -2.14 -13.28
CA GLY A 77 -11.60 -2.03 -14.52
C GLY A 77 -11.06 -0.90 -15.41
N LYS A 78 -11.89 0.13 -15.67
CA LYS A 78 -11.50 1.32 -16.44
C LYS A 78 -10.80 2.38 -15.60
N ASP A 79 -10.91 2.33 -14.27
CA ASP A 79 -10.25 3.27 -13.37
C ASP A 79 -8.76 2.91 -13.23
N ARG A 80 -7.88 3.84 -13.63
CA ARG A 80 -6.42 3.70 -13.57
C ARG A 80 -5.80 4.63 -12.52
N SER A 81 -6.60 5.16 -11.60
CA SER A 81 -6.15 6.19 -10.64
C SER A 81 -6.11 5.71 -9.19
N ARG A 82 -6.63 4.51 -8.89
CA ARG A 82 -6.73 4.01 -7.52
C ARG A 82 -5.38 3.70 -6.93
N THR A 83 -5.00 4.46 -5.91
CA THR A 83 -3.83 4.17 -5.08
C THR A 83 -4.21 3.12 -4.04
N GLN A 84 -3.39 2.08 -3.93
CA GLN A 84 -3.47 1.05 -2.90
C GLN A 84 -2.19 1.03 -2.07
N MET A 85 -2.34 0.65 -0.81
CA MET A 85 -1.24 0.46 0.13
C MET A 85 -1.32 -0.95 0.69
N LEU A 86 -0.20 -1.66 0.66
CA LEU A 86 -0.02 -2.92 1.35
C LEU A 86 0.94 -2.73 2.52
N ILE A 87 0.47 -3.10 3.70
CA ILE A 87 1.28 -3.20 4.93
C ILE A 87 1.79 -4.65 5.00
N PRO A 88 3.11 -4.89 4.86
CA PRO A 88 3.67 -6.22 5.00
C PRO A 88 3.35 -6.85 6.36
N PRO A 89 3.11 -8.17 6.43
CA PRO A 89 2.90 -8.87 7.71
C PRO A 89 4.02 -8.63 8.73
N GLY A 90 5.28 -8.56 8.26
CA GLY A 90 6.44 -8.30 9.12
C GLY A 90 6.45 -6.93 9.82
N LEU A 91 5.56 -6.00 9.44
CA LEU A 91 5.34 -4.73 10.14
C LEU A 91 4.29 -4.80 11.25
N VAL A 92 3.35 -5.73 11.17
CA VAL A 92 2.20 -5.79 12.10
C VAL A 92 2.69 -6.01 13.54
N ASP A 93 3.76 -6.78 13.72
CA ASP A 93 4.34 -7.03 15.04
C ASP A 93 5.29 -5.92 15.52
N LYS A 94 5.76 -5.06 14.61
CA LYS A 94 6.76 -4.01 14.89
C LYS A 94 6.14 -2.64 15.08
N VAL A 95 4.98 -2.41 14.49
CA VAL A 95 4.29 -1.13 14.47
C VAL A 95 2.88 -1.36 15.00
N LYS A 96 2.50 -0.56 16.00
CA LYS A 96 1.15 -0.62 16.57
C LYS A 96 0.16 0.07 15.64
N PHE A 97 -0.42 -0.71 14.74
CA PHE A 97 -1.61 -0.30 14.00
C PHE A 97 -2.85 -0.52 14.87
N HIS A 98 -3.74 0.46 14.88
CA HIS A 98 -5.02 0.40 15.55
C HIS A 98 -6.14 0.36 14.52
N ALA A 99 -6.91 -0.72 14.53
CA ALA A 99 -8.11 -0.86 13.71
C ALA A 99 -9.34 -0.50 14.55
N VAL A 100 -10.18 0.37 14.02
CA VAL A 100 -11.52 0.65 14.56
C VAL A 100 -12.52 0.34 13.46
N CYS A 101 -13.44 -0.58 13.73
CA CYS A 101 -14.51 -0.95 12.82
C CYS A 101 -15.86 -0.54 13.40
N LYS A 102 -16.76 -0.02 12.56
CA LYS A 102 -18.12 0.41 12.91
C LYS A 102 -19.12 -0.14 11.92
N GLU A 103 -20.36 -0.27 12.35
CA GLU A 103 -21.46 -0.74 11.50
C GLU A 103 -21.87 0.35 10.50
N LYS A 104 -21.75 1.63 10.86
CA LYS A 104 -22.11 2.73 9.96
C LYS A 104 -20.90 3.49 9.47
N LYS A 105 -20.94 3.87 8.20
CA LYS A 105 -19.87 4.60 7.51
C LYS A 105 -19.59 5.97 8.11
N ASP A 106 -20.62 6.66 8.60
CA ASP A 106 -20.52 7.99 9.21
C ASP A 106 -19.90 7.95 10.62
N GLU A 107 -19.89 6.79 11.27
CA GLU A 107 -19.24 6.60 12.57
C GLU A 107 -17.71 6.47 12.46
N VAL A 108 -17.18 6.21 11.27
CA VAL A 108 -15.75 6.26 11.00
C VAL A 108 -15.37 7.57 10.33
N LYS A 109 -14.24 8.15 10.77
CA LYS A 109 -13.66 9.33 10.10
C LYS A 109 -13.21 8.93 8.69
N ASN A 110 -13.99 9.29 7.69
CA ASN A 110 -13.65 9.09 6.28
C ASN A 110 -12.80 10.26 5.76
N ILE A 111 -11.55 10.33 6.22
CA ILE A 111 -10.58 11.34 5.75
C ILE A 111 -9.78 10.73 4.59
N PRO A 112 -9.79 11.35 3.39
CA PRO A 112 -8.96 10.89 2.28
C PRO A 112 -7.47 10.86 2.67
N VAL A 113 -6.79 9.77 2.33
CA VAL A 113 -5.35 9.64 2.55
C VAL A 113 -4.60 10.51 1.54
N ASP A 114 -3.85 11.48 2.04
CA ASP A 114 -2.94 12.30 1.23
C ASP A 114 -1.55 11.67 1.18
N TYR A 115 -1.36 10.76 0.22
CA TYR A 115 -0.09 10.06 0.00
C TYR A 115 1.09 10.99 -0.33
N SER A 116 0.84 12.25 -0.73
CA SER A 116 1.90 13.21 -1.04
C SER A 116 2.67 13.68 0.19
N LYS A 117 2.07 13.53 1.38
CA LYS A 117 2.68 13.92 2.67
C LYS A 117 3.56 12.84 3.28
N PHE A 118 3.54 11.63 2.74
CA PHE A 118 4.25 10.50 3.34
C PHE A 118 5.78 10.66 3.20
N LYS A 119 6.49 10.40 4.30
CA LYS A 119 7.95 10.43 4.36
C LYS A 119 8.57 9.07 4.08
N ASN A 120 9.87 9.09 3.74
CA ASN A 120 10.68 7.91 3.43
C ASN A 120 10.09 7.06 2.29
N VAL A 121 9.59 7.75 1.26
CA VAL A 121 9.01 7.14 0.05
C VAL A 121 10.05 7.15 -1.07
N LYS A 122 10.23 6.01 -1.75
CA LYS A 122 11.07 5.89 -2.95
C LYS A 122 10.33 5.13 -4.05
N GLY A 123 10.92 5.12 -5.24
CA GLY A 123 10.31 4.56 -6.45
C GLY A 123 9.44 5.59 -7.17
N LYS A 124 9.00 5.22 -8.37
CA LYS A 124 8.21 6.10 -9.22
C LYS A 124 6.73 5.71 -9.16
N LYS A 125 5.88 6.70 -8.88
CA LYS A 125 4.43 6.57 -9.03
C LYS A 125 4.11 6.60 -10.53
N GLU A 126 3.48 5.56 -11.03
CA GLU A 126 3.08 5.39 -12.45
C GLU A 126 1.59 5.09 -12.56
#